data_AF-A0A8T5RIR1-F1
#
_entry.id   AF-A0A8T5RIR1-F1
#
_cell.length_a   1.000
_cell.length_b   1.000
_cell.length_c   1.000
_cell.angle_alpha   90.00
_cell.angle_beta   90.00
_cell.angle_gamma   90.00
#
_symmetry.space_group_name_H-M   'P 1'
#
loop_
_entity.id
_entity.type
_entity.pdbx_description
1 polymer ?
#
loop_
_entity_poly.entity_id
_entity_poly.type
_entity_poly.pdbx_seq_one_letter_code
_entity_poly.pdbx_strand_id
1 'polypeptide(L)' 'MIKNKEIENLNIPKIENEIKDIVDREIRAWDTQDVDLLLSIFHHDMVLPWPKSNQENDPINWVLELGKFNYDRWKNS' A
#
# COMPACT_ATOMS: atom_id res chain seq x y z
N MET A 1 9.46 12.33 27.85
CA MET A 1 9.37 12.24 26.38
C MET A 1 10.73 11.82 25.87
N ILE A 2 10.90 10.56 25.49
CA ILE A 2 12.15 10.09 24.88
C ILE A 2 12.01 10.38 23.38
N LYS A 3 12.66 11.43 22.86
CA LYS A 3 12.87 11.57 21.42
C LYS A 3 14.00 10.60 21.06
N ASN A 4 13.71 9.63 20.21
CA ASN A 4 14.68 8.64 19.78
C ASN A 4 15.77 9.33 18.96
N LYS A 5 17.03 9.25 19.40
CA LYS A 5 18.23 9.81 18.72
C LYS A 5 18.36 9.38 17.25
N GLU A 6 17.72 8.29 16.86
CA GLU A 6 17.70 7.81 15.47
C GLU A 6 16.90 8.72 14.53
N ILE A 7 15.84 9.37 15.02
CA ILE A 7 14.96 10.24 14.21
C ILE A 7 15.65 11.58 13.92
N GLU A 8 16.51 12.07 14.83
CA GLU A 8 17.24 13.34 14.68
C GLU A 8 18.30 13.30 13.57
N ASN A 9 18.74 12.10 13.16
CA ASN A 9 19.71 11.90 12.09
C ASN A 9 19.08 11.60 10.72
N LEU A 10 17.74 11.57 10.63
CA LEU A 10 17.06 11.32 9.38
C LEU A 10 17.04 12.59 8.52
N ASN A 11 17.42 12.46 7.26
CA ASN A 11 17.19 13.51 6.27
C ASN A 11 15.71 13.48 5.86
N ILE A 12 14.85 14.11 6.68
CA ILE A 12 13.39 14.13 6.52
C ILE A 12 12.97 14.49 5.07
N PRO A 13 13.52 15.53 4.42
CA PRO A 13 13.21 15.83 3.02
C PRO A 13 13.47 14.66 2.05
N LYS A 14 14.52 13.87 2.27
CA LYS A 14 14.80 12.71 1.41
C LYS A 14 13.76 11.61 1.59
N ILE A 15 13.40 11.30 2.84
CA ILE A 15 12.41 10.26 3.15
C ILE A 15 11.03 10.66 2.64
N GLU A 16 10.64 11.93 2.81
CA GLU A 16 9.38 12.45 2.27
C GLU A 16 9.34 12.30 0.74
N ASN A 17 10.43 12.61 0.04
CA ASN A 17 10.51 12.40 -1.41
C ASN A 17 10.43 10.91 -1.79
N GLU A 18 11.09 10.01 -1.06
CA GLU A 18 11.02 8.57 -1.31
C GLU A 18 9.59 8.01 -1.11
N ILE A 19 8.89 8.47 -0.07
CA ILE A 19 7.47 8.12 0.17
C ILE A 19 6.60 8.67 -0.96
N LYS A 20 6.80 9.94 -1.32
CA LYS A 20 6.05 10.59 -2.38
C LYS A 20 6.23 9.86 -3.72
N ASP A 21 7.44 9.42 -4.04
CA ASP A 21 7.71 8.68 -5.28
C ASP A 21 6.93 7.37 -5.37
N ILE A 22 6.73 6.67 -4.24
CA ILE A 22 5.91 5.44 -4.18
C ILE A 22 4.43 5.77 -4.34
N VAL A 23 3.92 6.79 -3.64
CA VAL A 23 2.53 7.23 -3.76
C VAL A 23 2.22 7.69 -5.18
N ASP A 24 3.11 8.48 -5.79
CA ASP A 24 2.95 8.95 -7.17
C ASP A 24 2.99 7.77 -8.17
N ARG A 25 3.72 6.69 -7.87
CA ARG A 25 3.73 5.47 -8.70
C ARG A 25 2.41 4.72 -8.59
N GLU A 26 1.85 4.63 -7.39
CA GLU A 26 0.51 4.06 -7.17
C GLU A 26 -0.55 4.83 -7.96
N ILE A 27 -0.55 6.16 -7.83
CA ILE A 27 -1.50 7.04 -8.55
C ILE A 27 -1.39 6.81 -10.05
N ARG A 28 -0.16 6.82 -10.61
CA ARG A 28 0.04 6.55 -12.03
C ARG A 28 -0.50 5.18 -12.45
N ALA A 29 -0.24 4.14 -11.65
CA ALA A 29 -0.71 2.79 -11.96
C ALA A 29 -2.25 2.73 -12.03
N TRP A 30 -2.95 3.42 -11.12
CA TRP A 30 -4.41 3.55 -11.17
C TRP A 30 -4.88 4.38 -12.37
N ASP A 31 -4.28 5.54 -12.62
CA ASP A 31 -4.66 6.44 -13.72
C ASP A 31 -4.51 5.77 -15.10
N THR A 32 -3.46 4.97 -15.27
CA THR A 32 -3.18 4.26 -16.54
C THR A 32 -3.72 2.83 -16.57
N GLN A 33 -4.36 2.37 -15.50
CA GLN A 33 -4.80 0.98 -15.33
C GLN A 33 -3.68 -0.05 -15.56
N ASP A 34 -2.46 0.29 -15.15
CA ASP A 34 -1.28 -0.58 -15.28
C ASP A 34 -1.16 -1.48 -14.05
N VAL A 35 -1.72 -2.68 -14.17
CA VAL A 35 -1.70 -3.70 -13.10
C VAL A 35 -0.27 -4.09 -12.73
N ASP A 36 0.64 -4.19 -13.70
CA ASP A 36 2.02 -4.60 -13.43
C ASP A 36 2.78 -3.55 -12.63
N LEU A 37 2.55 -2.26 -12.96
CA LEU A 37 3.08 -1.15 -12.17
C LEU A 37 2.51 -1.13 -10.75
N LEU A 38 1.19 -1.36 -10.59
CA LEU A 38 0.54 -1.39 -9.28
C LEU A 38 1.10 -2.53 -8.41
N LEU A 39 1.19 -3.73 -8.94
CA LEU A 39 1.66 -4.88 -8.17
C LEU A 39 3.18 -4.81 -7.87
N SER A 40 3.94 -3.98 -8.59
CA SER A 40 5.38 -3.78 -8.35
C SER A 40 5.70 -3.06 -7.03
N ILE A 41 4.74 -2.34 -6.44
CA ILE A 41 4.95 -1.56 -5.20
C ILE A 41 4.49 -2.28 -3.93
N PHE A 42 3.82 -3.42 -4.05
CA PHE A 42 3.32 -4.14 -2.89
C PHE A 42 4.39 -5.00 -2.22
N HIS A 43 4.41 -4.93 -0.89
CA HIS A 43 5.26 -5.79 -0.08
C HIS A 43 4.74 -7.22 -0.08
N HIS A 44 5.63 -8.21 0.03
CA HIS A 44 5.28 -9.64 0.01
C HIS A 44 4.31 -10.05 1.13
N ASP A 45 4.26 -9.31 2.24
CA ASP A 45 3.34 -9.51 3.36
C ASP A 45 2.07 -8.65 3.29
N MET A 46 1.84 -7.93 2.20
CA MET A 46 0.65 -7.09 2.06
C MET A 46 -0.63 -7.94 2.07
N VAL A 47 -1.66 -7.41 2.72
CA VAL A 47 -3.03 -7.89 2.67
C VAL A 47 -3.91 -6.70 2.36
N LEU A 48 -4.88 -6.86 1.46
CA LEU A 48 -5.83 -5.79 1.12
C LEU A 48 -7.21 -6.16 1.66
N PRO A 49 -7.63 -5.57 2.80
CA PRO A 49 -8.96 -5.77 3.32
C PRO A 49 -9.96 -4.88 2.59
N TRP A 50 -11.12 -5.43 2.27
CA TRP A 50 -12.17 -4.72 1.53
C TRP A 50 -13.49 -4.76 2.30
N PRO A 51 -14.23 -3.64 2.42
CA PRO A 51 -15.54 -3.64 3.03
C PRO A 51 -16.54 -4.42 2.16
N LYS A 52 -17.45 -5.17 2.79
CA LYS A 52 -18.50 -5.93 2.06
C LYS A 52 -19.52 -5.04 1.35
N SER A 53 -19.64 -3.79 1.77
CA SER A 53 -20.51 -2.79 1.15
C SER A 53 -20.02 -1.38 1.47
N ASN A 54 -20.48 -0.38 0.71
CA ASN A 54 -20.11 1.03 0.90
C ASN A 54 -20.55 1.63 2.25
N GLN A 55 -21.40 0.93 3.01
CA GLN A 55 -21.86 1.37 4.33
C GLN A 55 -21.10 0.69 5.48
N GLU A 56 -20.30 -0.33 5.18
CA GLU A 56 -19.57 -1.11 6.17
C GLU A 56 -18.28 -0.40 6.59
N ASN A 57 -18.31 0.20 7.78
CA ASN A 57 -17.17 0.90 8.34
C ASN A 57 -16.47 0.10 9.44
N ASP A 58 -17.04 -1.02 9.92
CA ASP A 58 -16.41 -1.85 10.95
C ASP A 58 -15.42 -2.83 10.29
N PRO A 59 -14.10 -2.70 10.53
CA PRO A 59 -13.10 -3.56 9.93
C PRO A 59 -13.25 -5.04 10.29
N ILE A 60 -13.96 -5.38 11.39
CA ILE A 60 -14.22 -6.78 11.74
C ILE A 60 -15.07 -7.50 10.67
N ASN A 61 -15.84 -6.73 9.90
CA ASN A 61 -16.72 -7.23 8.86
C ASN A 61 -16.07 -7.24 7.48
N TRP A 62 -14.86 -6.68 7.33
CA TRP A 62 -14.14 -6.62 6.06
C TRP A 62 -13.66 -8.01 5.64
N VAL A 63 -13.51 -8.20 4.34
CA VAL A 63 -13.08 -9.46 3.73
C VAL A 63 -11.67 -9.33 3.18
N LEU A 64 -10.91 -10.42 3.24
CA LEU A 64 -9.59 -10.54 2.63
C LEU A 64 -9.70 -11.40 1.36
N GLU A 65 -10.42 -10.92 0.34
CA GLU A 65 -10.80 -11.72 -0.84
C GLU A 65 -9.59 -12.35 -1.54
N LEU A 66 -8.53 -11.56 -1.69
CA LEU A 66 -7.30 -12.01 -2.33
C LEU A 66 -6.26 -12.56 -1.34
N GLY A 67 -6.49 -12.54 -0.03
CA GLY A 67 -5.54 -13.00 1.00
C GLY A 67 -4.20 -12.26 1.01
N LYS A 68 -3.12 -12.92 1.48
CA LYS A 68 -1.74 -12.40 1.47
C LYS A 68 -1.23 -12.23 0.04
N PHE A 69 -0.58 -11.11 -0.27
CA PHE A 69 -0.10 -10.76 -1.61
C PHE A 69 0.62 -11.92 -2.30
N ASN A 70 0.19 -12.19 -3.52
CA ASN A 70 0.82 -13.11 -4.46
C ASN A 70 0.63 -12.50 -5.85
N TYR A 71 1.73 -12.15 -6.49
CA TYR A 71 1.73 -11.42 -7.75
C TYR A 71 0.86 -12.10 -8.82
N ASP A 72 1.07 -13.40 -9.07
CA ASP A 72 0.34 -14.12 -10.11
C ASP A 72 -1.17 -14.22 -9.81
N ARG A 73 -1.57 -14.50 -8.57
CA ARG A 73 -2.99 -14.57 -8.20
C ARG A 73 -3.66 -13.20 -8.32
N TRP A 74 -3.03 -12.15 -7.82
CA TRP A 74 -3.59 -10.80 -7.82
C TRP A 74 -3.65 -10.19 -9.22
N LYS A 75 -2.72 -10.58 -10.12
CA LYS A 75 -2.73 -10.15 -11.51
C LYS A 75 -3.90 -10.75 -12.31
N ASN A 76 -4.35 -11.95 -11.93
CA ASN A 76 -5.33 -12.74 -12.69
C ASN A 76 -6.72 -12.78 -12.05
N SER A 77 -6.99 -11.99 -11.01
CA SER A 77 -8.27 -11.93 -10.29
C SER A 77 -9.28 -10.98 -10.93
#